data_AF-E0VI09-F1
#
_entry.id   AF-E0VI09-F1
#
_cell.length_a   1.000
_cell.length_b   1.000
_cell.length_c   1.000
_cell.angle_alpha   90.00
_cell.angle_beta   90.00
_cell.angle_gamma   90.00
#
_symmetry.space_group_name_H-M   'P 1'
#
loop_
_entity.id
_entity.type
_entity.pdbx_description
1 polymer ?
#
loop_
_entity_poly.entity_id
_entity_poly.type
_entity_poly.pdbx_seq_one_letter_code
_entity_poly.pdbx_strand_id
1 'polypeptide(L)'
;MDPAAEMARVQDFLGLKKVITEKYFYFNVTKGFPCLMKSEGHSTPHCLGKTKGRNHPSIEPFAIQRLRNFYRPFNEKFYRMTGINFGWL
;
A
#
# COMPACT_ATOMS: atom_id res chain seq x y z
N MET A 1 -2.88 -5.47 2.84
CA MET A 1 -1.74 -5.28 1.91
C MET A 1 -0.48 -5.39 2.73
N ASP A 2 0.45 -6.24 2.32
CA ASP A 2 1.68 -6.53 3.05
C ASP A 2 2.84 -5.68 2.49
N PRO A 3 3.40 -4.74 3.27
CA PRO A 3 4.48 -3.89 2.79
C PRO A 3 5.76 -4.69 2.47
N ALA A 4 6.04 -5.79 3.17
CA ALA A 4 7.24 -6.58 2.92
C ALA A 4 7.18 -7.29 1.57
N ALA A 5 6.03 -7.87 1.23
CA ALA A 5 5.81 -8.54 -0.06
C ALA A 5 5.98 -7.59 -1.25
N GLU A 6 5.44 -6.37 -1.20
CA GLU A 6 5.63 -5.39 -2.27
C GLU A 6 7.08 -4.90 -2.34
N MET A 7 7.75 -4.71 -1.20
CA MET A 7 9.17 -4.36 -1.19
C MET A 7 10.07 -5.46 -1.74
N ALA A 8 9.68 -6.74 -1.60
CA ALA A 8 10.40 -7.84 -2.24
C ALA A 8 10.34 -7.74 -3.77
N ARG A 9 9.15 -7.47 -4.33
CA ARG A 9 8.98 -7.26 -5.79
C ARG A 9 9.78 -6.06 -6.30
N VAL A 10 9.82 -4.97 -5.53
CA VAL A 10 10.60 -3.77 -5.89
C VAL A 10 12.11 -4.08 -5.87
N GLN A 11 12.61 -4.80 -4.88
CA GLN A 11 14.02 -5.21 -4.83
C GLN A 11 14.38 -6.11 -6.02
N ASP A 12 13.51 -7.07 -6.37
CA ASP A 12 13.69 -7.92 -7.56
C ASP A 12 13.72 -7.09 -8.86
N PHE A 13 12.77 -6.18 -9.02
CA PHE A 13 12.68 -5.30 -10.19
C PHE A 13 13.95 -4.44 -10.37
N LEU A 14 14.55 -3.99 -9.27
CA LEU A 14 15.78 -3.20 -9.29
C LEU A 14 17.07 -4.06 -9.35
N GLY A 15 16.97 -5.39 -9.31
CA GLY A 15 18.13 -6.29 -9.25
C GLY A 15 18.92 -6.19 -7.94
N LEU A 16 18.26 -5.79 -6.85
CA LEU A 16 18.89 -5.63 -5.53
C LEU A 16 18.75 -6.90 -4.70
N LYS A 17 19.72 -7.15 -3.81
CA LYS A 17 19.60 -8.19 -2.79
C LYS A 17 18.40 -7.88 -1.88
N LYS A 18 17.58 -8.89 -1.60
CA LYS A 18 16.46 -8.80 -0.66
C LYS A 18 16.96 -8.64 0.77
N VAL A 19 17.07 -7.40 1.22
CA VAL A 19 17.48 -7.03 2.58
C VAL A 19 16.29 -6.55 3.40
N ILE A 20 15.34 -5.86 2.76
CA ILE A 20 14.13 -5.37 3.40
C ILE A 20 13.15 -6.53 3.54
N THR A 21 12.84 -6.88 4.79
CA THR A 21 11.90 -7.95 5.19
C THR A 21 10.88 -7.42 6.19
N GLU A 22 9.99 -8.29 6.68
CA GLU A 22 8.91 -7.99 7.62
C GLU A 22 9.41 -7.30 8.89
N LYS A 23 10.63 -7.63 9.35
CA LYS A 23 11.26 -7.05 10.55
C LYS A 23 11.51 -5.54 10.47
N TYR A 24 11.51 -4.97 9.26
CA TYR A 24 11.65 -3.52 9.05
C TYR A 24 10.32 -2.79 9.15
N PHE A 25 9.22 -3.51 9.37
CA PHE A 25 7.88 -2.97 9.51
C PHE A 25 7.29 -3.38 10.85
N TYR A 26 6.54 -2.46 11.45
CA TYR A 26 5.65 -2.80 12.56
C TYR A 26 4.33 -2.08 12.35
N PHE A 27 3.24 -2.67 12.84
CA PHE A 27 1.91 -2.08 12.68
C PHE A 27 1.60 -1.16 13.85
N ASN A 28 1.37 0.13 13.58
CA ASN A 28 0.92 1.08 14.59
C ASN A 28 -0.61 1.06 14.64
N VAL A 29 -1.19 0.38 15.63
CA VAL A 29 -2.65 0.23 15.80
C VAL A 29 -3.35 1.59 15.91
N THR A 30 -2.78 2.55 16.64
CA THR A 30 -3.34 3.89 16.80
C THR A 30 -3.36 4.67 15.48
N LYS A 31 -2.34 4.50 14.63
CA LYS A 31 -2.29 5.13 13.31
C LYS A 31 -3.11 4.38 12.26
N GLY A 32 -3.29 3.06 12.42
CA GLY A 32 -3.96 2.18 11.45
C GLY A 32 -3.10 1.84 10.22
N PHE A 33 -1.81 2.12 10.26
CA PHE A 33 -0.88 1.90 9.14
C PHE A 33 0.44 1.28 9.62
N PRO A 34 1.11 0.48 8.76
CA PRO A 34 2.48 0.03 9.01
C PRO A 34 3.44 1.22 9.06
N CYS A 35 4.38 1.16 9.99
CA CYS A 35 5.46 2.13 10.17
C CYS A 35 6.81 1.42 10.02
N LEU A 36 7.87 2.21 9.78
CA LEU A 36 9.22 1.68 9.60
C LEU A 36 9.92 1.52 10.95
N MET A 37 10.59 0.40 11.13
CA MET A 37 11.55 0.21 12.21
C MET A 37 12.95 0.37 11.61
N LYS A 38 13.70 1.38 12.06
CA LYS A 38 15.13 1.46 11.74
C LYS A 38 15.80 0.25 12.42
N SER A 39 16.75 -0.37 11.73
CA SER A 39 17.46 -1.59 12.14
C SER A 39 17.92 -1.62 13.61
N GLU A 40 18.33 -2.79 14.10
CA GLU A 40 18.74 -3.11 15.49
C GLU A 40 19.63 -2.07 16.22
N GLY A 41 20.30 -1.15 15.54
CA GLY A 41 21.10 -0.06 16.15
C GLY A 41 20.41 1.31 16.32
N HIS A 42 19.21 1.53 15.78
CA HIS A 42 18.47 2.79 15.91
C HIS A 42 17.02 2.52 16.29
N SER A 43 16.74 2.56 17.59
CA SER A 43 15.50 2.10 18.22
C SER A 43 14.28 2.99 18.02
N THR A 44 14.39 4.10 17.29
CA THR A 44 13.25 5.01 17.11
C THR A 44 12.42 4.61 15.88
N PRO A 45 11.20 4.09 16.07
CA PRO A 45 10.32 3.80 14.96
C PRO A 45 9.92 5.09 14.24
N HIS A 46 9.84 5.01 12.90
CA HIS A 46 9.44 6.13 12.06
C HIS A 46 8.11 5.84 11.37
N CYS A 47 7.05 6.49 11.85
CA CYS A 47 5.77 6.54 11.17
C CYS A 47 5.71 7.71 10.18
N LEU A 48 4.96 7.55 9.09
CA LEU A 48 4.65 8.67 8.21
C LEU A 48 3.92 9.78 8.99
N GLY A 49 4.13 11.04 8.61
CA GLY A 49 3.54 12.20 9.28
C GLY A 49 2.01 12.29 9.18
N LYS A 50 1.44 13.35 9.77
CA LYS A 50 -0.01 13.58 9.85
C LYS A 50 -0.71 13.75 8.50
N THR A 51 0.03 14.11 7.45
CA THR A 51 -0.53 14.31 6.10
C THR A 51 -0.75 13.00 5.33
N LYS A 52 -0.32 11.86 5.86
CA LYS A 52 -0.45 10.52 5.25
C LYS A 52 -1.37 9.65 6.10
N GLY A 53 -2.45 9.15 5.49
CA GLY A 53 -3.51 8.41 6.15
C GLY A 53 -4.59 9.32 6.78
N ARG A 54 -4.99 10.40 6.09
CA ARG A 54 -6.07 11.27 6.56
C ARG A 54 -7.41 10.55 6.48
N ASN A 55 -8.31 10.84 7.41
CA ASN A 55 -9.66 10.31 7.38
C ASN A 55 -10.38 10.79 6.12
N HIS A 56 -10.96 9.85 5.37
CA HIS A 56 -11.82 10.18 4.24
C HIS A 56 -13.21 10.57 4.77
N PRO A 57 -13.89 11.53 4.14
CA PRO A 57 -15.27 11.85 4.49
C PRO A 57 -16.19 10.67 4.17
N SER A 58 -17.36 10.63 4.82
CA SER A 58 -18.43 9.73 4.39
C SER A 58 -18.90 10.14 3.00
N ILE A 59 -19.05 9.18 2.10
CA ILE A 59 -19.53 9.38 0.73
C ILE A 59 -20.78 8.52 0.55
N GLU A 60 -21.82 9.10 -0.04
CA GLU A 60 -23.05 8.39 -0.35
C GLU A 60 -22.78 7.08 -1.10
N PRO A 61 -23.35 5.94 -0.68
CA PRO A 61 -23.11 4.64 -1.30
C PRO A 61 -23.39 4.63 -2.80
N PHE A 62 -24.42 5.36 -3.25
CA PHE A 62 -24.76 5.51 -4.66
C PHE A 62 -23.65 6.21 -5.46
N ALA A 63 -23.03 7.26 -4.90
CA ALA A 63 -21.90 7.95 -5.54
C ALA A 63 -20.68 7.03 -5.64
N ILE A 64 -20.37 6.25 -4.60
CA ILE A 64 -19.32 5.21 -4.65
C ILE A 64 -19.60 4.19 -5.74
N GLN A 65 -20.83 3.70 -5.85
CA GLN A 65 -21.20 2.72 -6.89
C GLN A 65 -21.04 3.31 -8.29
N ARG A 66 -21.46 4.56 -8.49
CA ARG A 66 -21.30 5.26 -9.77
C ARG A 66 -19.81 5.43 -10.13
N LEU A 67 -18.96 5.77 -9.18
CA LEU A 67 -17.51 5.85 -9.38
C LEU A 67 -16.91 4.47 -9.74
N ARG A 68 -17.30 3.39 -9.04
CA ARG A 68 -16.86 2.02 -9.37
C ARG A 68 -17.26 1.61 -10.78
N ASN A 69 -18.51 1.86 -11.17
CA ASN A 69 -19.01 1.55 -12.51
C ASN A 69 -18.26 2.35 -13.58
N PHE A 70 -17.98 3.62 -13.30
CA PHE A 70 -17.21 4.47 -14.21
C PHE A 70 -15.77 3.95 -14.41
N TYR A 71 -15.08 3.56 -13.34
CA TYR A 71 -13.68 3.10 -13.44
C TYR A 71 -13.53 1.64 -13.93
N ARG A 72 -14.58 0.81 -13.84
CA ARG A 72 -14.56 -0.60 -14.24
C ARG A 72 -13.91 -0.87 -15.61
N PRO A 73 -14.35 -0.28 -16.74
CA PRO A 73 -13.74 -0.57 -18.05
C PRO A 73 -12.28 -0.12 -18.16
N PHE A 74 -11.90 0.95 -17.45
CA PHE A 74 -10.51 1.43 -17.42
C PHE A 74 -9.62 0.52 -16.59
N ASN A 75 -10.13 0.01 -15.46
CA ASN A 75 -9.43 -0.94 -14.61
C ASN A 75 -9.21 -2.28 -15.34
N GLU A 76 -10.22 -2.79 -16.06
CA GLU A 76 -10.06 -3.99 -16.89
C GLU A 76 -8.99 -3.81 -17.97
N LYS A 77 -9.00 -2.66 -18.66
CA LYS A 77 -7.95 -2.33 -19.64
C LYS A 77 -6.59 -2.26 -18.98
N PHE A 78 -6.48 -1.62 -17.82
CA PHE A 78 -5.24 -1.49 -17.07
C PHE A 78 -4.68 -2.86 -16.66
N TYR A 79 -5.53 -3.78 -16.17
CA TYR A 79 -5.08 -5.12 -15.79
C TYR A 79 -4.55 -5.92 -16.98
N ARG A 80 -5.17 -5.79 -18.17
CA ARG A 80 -4.64 -6.39 -19.40
C ARG A 80 -3.30 -5.80 -19.80
N MET A 81 -3.12 -4.48 -19.63
CA MET A 81 -1.87 -3.79 -19.99
C MET A 81 -0.70 -4.16 -19.07
N THR A 82 -0.96 -4.29 -17.77
CA THR A 82 0.08 -4.61 -16.78
C THR A 82 0.30 -6.11 -16.60
N GLY A 83 -0.68 -6.94 -17.00
CA GLY A 83 -0.71 -8.37 -16.67
C GLY A 83 -0.99 -8.65 -15.19
N ILE A 84 -1.45 -7.66 -14.42
CA ILE A 84 -1.67 -7.76 -12.98
C ILE A 84 -3.12 -7.37 -12.65
N ASN A 85 -3.83 -8.25 -11.95
CA ASN A 85 -5.13 -7.92 -11.35
C ASN A 85 -4.92 -7.30 -9.97
N PHE A 86 -5.27 -6.01 -9.81
CA PHE A 86 -5.11 -5.27 -8.56
C PHE A 86 -6.33 -5.38 -7.61
N GLY A 87 -7.39 -6.09 -7.99
CA GLY A 87 -8.53 -6.38 -7.10
C GLY A 87 -9.50 -5.22 -6.87
N TRP A 88 -9.54 -4.21 -7.76
CA TRP A 88 -10.46 -3.07 -7.67
C TRP A 88 -11.81 -3.24 -8.39
N LEU A 89 -12.12 -4.45 -8.91
CA LEU A 89 -13.34 -4.73 -9.71
C LEU A 89 -14.45 -5.44 -8.93
#